data_AF-A0A4Q2XRT3-F1
#
_entry.id   AF-A0A4Q2XRT3-F1
#
_cell.length_a   1.000
_cell.length_b   1.000
_cell.length_c   1.000
_cell.angle_alpha   90.00
_cell.angle_beta   90.00
_cell.angle_gamma   90.00
#
_symmetry.space_group_name_H-M   'P 1'
#
loop_
_entity.id
_entity.type
_entity.pdbx_description
1 polymer ?
#
loop_
_entity_poly.entity_id
_entity_poly.type
_entity_poly.pdbx_seq_one_letter_code
_entity_poly.pdbx_strand_id
1 'polypeptide(L)'
;HFPAQGHSPWTLLASVNWEGREGALLSNLAYDRPVSSTGYGEGTEIRIDPEGRVEIRVASRWPAYGLQVKSRKKLSRSQWHQVAVVSHGKPVAADFSIFIDGVEAETDAPYDGLTGNPGARPFHVGTTIEKTPAVFFGGIGGLYAFQKALTGPEITDWSDAVFLRSITAGADLSAAVKALTRVREVALRRQPETKAMADRLTALKTERLALVRGFPSTMVMEEMGAPRPTHVLMRGNYDAPGESVKPAVPEALLGAWPEGAPRNRLGLAAWLTRPNQPLTARVVVNRFWQHLFGIGLVKTAEDFGVQGEYPSNPELLDTLARDFMDRGWDVKDLMRSIVLSATFSQDSKTTPELTARDPENRLLARGPRVRLSAEMIRDNALAVSGLLRERLGGSSVHPEQPADLYKGVVVDANYPGSYWTLSTGDDLYRRSLYTFWKRTVPHPLMTVFDVPDREFGCVRRSRTNTPLQALALLNEPALLQA
;
A
#
# COMPACT_ATOMS: atom_id res chain seq x y z
N HIS A 1 -31.53 -0.67 19.93
CA HIS A 1 -30.23 0.04 19.96
C HIS A 1 -29.21 -0.84 19.25
N PHE A 2 -28.69 -0.42 18.10
CA PHE A 2 -27.72 -1.20 17.30
C PHE A 2 -26.29 -0.75 17.68
N PRO A 3 -25.44 -1.64 18.22
CA PRO A 3 -24.17 -1.27 18.85
C PRO A 3 -23.02 -1.08 17.85
N ALA A 4 -23.31 -0.69 16.60
CA ALA A 4 -22.27 -0.36 15.61
C ALA A 4 -21.60 1.00 15.91
N GLN A 5 -21.31 1.24 17.19
CA GLN A 5 -20.63 2.40 17.73
C GLN A 5 -19.25 1.94 18.22
N GLY A 6 -18.19 2.59 17.72
CA GLY A 6 -16.81 2.24 18.06
C GLY A 6 -16.35 0.88 17.50
N HIS A 7 -15.23 0.39 18.05
CA HIS A 7 -14.55 -0.83 17.61
C HIS A 7 -14.98 -2.06 18.43
N SER A 8 -16.29 -2.29 18.53
CA SER A 8 -16.85 -3.49 19.17
C SER A 8 -17.39 -4.46 18.12
N PRO A 9 -17.31 -5.79 18.34
CA PRO A 9 -17.84 -6.76 17.40
C PRO A 9 -19.37 -6.75 17.38
N TRP A 10 -19.95 -6.89 16.19
CA TRP A 10 -21.41 -6.92 16.00
C TRP A 10 -21.79 -7.67 14.72
N THR A 11 -23.07 -8.07 14.63
CA THR A 11 -23.62 -8.70 13.42
C THR A 11 -25.00 -8.11 13.09
N LEU A 12 -25.23 -7.79 11.81
CA LEU A 12 -26.55 -7.48 11.26
C LEU A 12 -26.99 -8.60 10.32
N LEU A 13 -28.23 -9.08 10.48
CA LEU A 13 -28.88 -10.02 9.56
C LEU A 13 -30.16 -9.39 9.02
N ALA A 14 -30.44 -9.55 7.72
CA ALA A 14 -31.70 -9.10 7.12
C ALA A 14 -32.08 -9.99 5.93
N SER A 15 -33.37 -10.15 5.67
CA SER A 15 -33.87 -10.55 4.35
C SER A 15 -34.15 -9.32 3.51
N VAL A 16 -33.67 -9.31 2.28
CA VAL A 16 -33.73 -8.15 1.39
C VAL A 16 -34.25 -8.56 0.02
N ASN A 17 -35.19 -7.80 -0.51
CA ASN A 17 -35.62 -7.84 -1.90
C ASN A 17 -35.23 -6.51 -2.54
N TRP A 18 -34.33 -6.55 -3.52
CA TRP A 18 -33.75 -5.37 -4.16
C TRP A 18 -34.30 -5.16 -5.57
N GLU A 19 -34.81 -3.97 -5.89
CA GLU A 19 -35.50 -3.70 -7.16
C GLU A 19 -34.64 -3.06 -8.26
N GLY A 20 -33.31 -3.07 -8.13
CA GLY A 20 -32.40 -2.62 -9.19
C GLY A 20 -31.89 -1.18 -9.05
N ARG A 21 -32.13 -0.51 -7.91
CA ARG A 21 -31.63 0.84 -7.62
C ARG A 21 -30.75 0.81 -6.39
N GLU A 22 -29.74 1.67 -6.34
CA GLU A 22 -28.97 1.79 -5.10
C GLU A 22 -29.85 2.27 -3.94
N GLY A 23 -29.50 1.86 -2.72
CA GLY A 23 -30.21 2.33 -1.54
C GLY A 23 -29.62 1.78 -0.25
N ALA A 24 -29.79 2.54 0.83
CA ALA A 24 -29.34 2.15 2.16
C ALA A 24 -30.34 1.18 2.80
N LEU A 25 -29.84 0.04 3.28
CA LEU A 25 -30.62 -0.89 4.09
C LEU A 25 -30.70 -0.39 5.54
N LEU A 26 -29.56 0.05 6.05
CA LEU A 26 -29.40 0.59 7.40
C LEU A 26 -28.33 1.68 7.36
N SER A 27 -28.64 2.91 7.76
CA SER A 27 -27.69 4.02 7.70
C SER A 27 -27.79 4.91 8.93
N ASN A 28 -26.65 5.32 9.47
CA ASN A 28 -26.55 6.50 10.34
C ASN A 28 -25.51 7.51 9.82
N LEU A 29 -25.09 7.38 8.55
CA LEU A 29 -24.12 8.28 7.92
C LEU A 29 -24.69 9.71 7.81
N ALA A 30 -23.94 10.67 8.33
CA ALA A 30 -24.30 12.08 8.39
C ALA A 30 -24.08 12.84 7.06
N TYR A 31 -24.90 12.60 6.05
CA TYR A 31 -24.85 13.32 4.76
C TYR A 31 -25.61 14.68 4.80
N ASP A 32 -26.19 15.04 5.94
CA ASP A 32 -26.91 16.28 6.21
C ASP A 32 -26.00 17.51 6.42
N ARG A 33 -24.70 17.29 6.59
CA ARG A 33 -23.68 18.34 6.75
C ARG A 33 -23.12 18.81 5.39
N PRO A 34 -22.54 20.01 5.28
CA PRO A 34 -21.81 20.41 4.07
C PRO A 34 -20.62 19.49 3.80
N VAL A 35 -20.30 19.21 2.54
CA VAL A 35 -19.15 18.36 2.13
C VAL A 35 -17.81 18.87 2.67
N SER A 36 -17.70 20.19 2.91
CA SER A 36 -16.53 20.82 3.52
C SER A 36 -16.39 20.54 5.03
N SER A 37 -17.43 20.05 5.70
CA SER A 37 -17.43 19.76 7.13
C SER A 37 -16.53 18.56 7.46
N THR A 38 -15.86 18.63 8.62
CA THR A 38 -15.05 17.53 9.16
C THR A 38 -15.89 16.30 9.51
N GLY A 39 -17.18 16.47 9.79
CA GLY A 39 -18.09 15.38 10.12
C GLY A 39 -19.06 14.99 9.00
N TYR A 40 -18.78 15.38 7.75
CA TYR A 40 -19.57 14.95 6.60
C TYR A 40 -19.42 13.44 6.36
N GLY A 41 -20.54 12.72 6.29
CA GLY A 41 -20.55 11.27 6.14
C GLY A 41 -19.85 10.56 7.29
N GLU A 42 -20.03 11.05 8.51
CA GLU A 42 -19.62 10.39 9.75
C GLU A 42 -20.70 9.33 10.12
N GLY A 43 -20.31 8.08 10.36
CA GLY A 43 -21.21 6.98 10.72
C GLY A 43 -20.90 5.65 10.01
N THR A 44 -21.90 4.79 10.00
CA THR A 44 -21.92 3.45 9.41
C THR A 44 -23.16 3.31 8.52
N GLU A 45 -22.99 2.71 7.34
CA GLU A 45 -24.07 2.42 6.41
C GLU A 45 -23.88 1.05 5.77
N ILE A 46 -24.95 0.26 5.74
CA ILE A 46 -25.06 -0.94 4.95
C ILE A 46 -26.03 -0.64 3.82
N ARG A 47 -25.58 -0.82 2.58
CA ARG A 47 -26.33 -0.46 1.37
C ARG A 47 -26.19 -1.52 0.29
N ILE A 48 -26.99 -1.37 -0.76
CA ILE A 48 -26.83 -2.10 -2.01
C ILE A 48 -26.52 -1.08 -3.11
N ASP A 49 -25.52 -1.38 -3.94
CA ASP A 49 -25.15 -0.54 -5.08
C ASP A 49 -25.98 -0.86 -6.34
N PRO A 50 -25.88 -0.07 -7.44
CA PRO A 50 -26.67 -0.29 -8.65
C PRO A 50 -26.43 -1.65 -9.32
N GLU A 51 -25.28 -2.28 -9.06
CA GLU A 51 -24.95 -3.61 -9.57
C GLU A 51 -25.48 -4.75 -8.69
N GLY A 52 -26.15 -4.44 -7.58
CA GLY A 52 -26.69 -5.41 -6.64
C GLY A 52 -25.66 -5.94 -5.65
N ARG A 53 -24.50 -5.29 -5.50
CA ARG A 53 -23.51 -5.69 -4.48
C ARG A 53 -23.91 -5.13 -3.13
N VAL A 54 -23.86 -5.99 -2.11
CA VAL A 54 -23.98 -5.56 -0.71
C VAL A 54 -22.68 -4.87 -0.31
N GLU A 55 -22.81 -3.75 0.37
CA GLU A 55 -21.73 -2.85 0.72
C GLU A 55 -21.88 -2.38 2.17
N ILE A 56 -20.76 -2.29 2.90
CA ILE A 56 -20.65 -1.56 4.15
C ILE A 56 -19.68 -0.38 4.02
N ARG A 57 -20.10 0.77 4.54
CA ARG A 57 -19.28 1.97 4.74
C ARG A 57 -19.18 2.25 6.23
N VAL A 58 -17.98 2.55 6.70
CA VAL A 58 -17.76 3.09 8.05
C VAL A 58 -16.81 4.27 7.91
N ALA A 59 -17.15 5.44 8.45
CA ALA A 59 -16.32 6.62 8.31
C ALA A 59 -16.46 7.57 9.50
N SER A 60 -15.36 8.25 9.82
CA SER A 60 -15.40 9.51 10.60
C SER A 60 -15.62 10.71 9.66
N ARG A 61 -15.16 10.59 8.41
CA ARG A 61 -15.43 11.54 7.32
C ARG A 61 -15.41 10.83 5.98
N TRP A 62 -16.54 10.78 5.28
CA TRP A 62 -16.62 10.10 3.98
C TRP A 62 -16.15 11.01 2.82
N PRO A 63 -15.37 10.50 1.84
CA PRO A 63 -14.69 9.20 1.80
C PRO A 63 -13.27 9.22 2.38
N ALA A 64 -12.77 10.39 2.82
CA ALA A 64 -11.36 10.58 3.15
C ALA A 64 -10.86 9.73 4.33
N TYR A 65 -11.70 9.54 5.35
CA TYR A 65 -11.41 8.82 6.59
C TYR A 65 -12.48 7.75 6.81
N GLY A 66 -12.57 6.85 5.83
CA GLY A 66 -13.51 5.75 5.85
C GLY A 66 -12.92 4.46 5.32
N LEU A 67 -13.63 3.39 5.62
CA LEU A 67 -13.48 2.10 4.97
C LEU A 67 -14.76 1.77 4.20
N GLN A 68 -14.58 0.97 3.16
CA GLN A 68 -15.66 0.47 2.32
C GLN A 68 -15.36 -0.97 1.96
N VAL A 69 -16.31 -1.85 2.21
CA VAL A 69 -16.22 -3.27 1.82
C VAL A 69 -17.42 -3.61 0.96
N LYS A 70 -17.15 -4.12 -0.24
CA LYS A 70 -18.16 -4.50 -1.23
C LYS A 70 -18.10 -5.99 -1.51
N SER A 71 -19.23 -6.66 -1.51
CA SER A 71 -19.31 -8.05 -1.97
C SER A 71 -19.10 -8.15 -3.48
N ARG A 72 -18.41 -9.19 -3.94
CA ARG A 72 -18.30 -9.55 -5.37
C ARG A 72 -19.53 -10.29 -5.86
N LYS A 73 -20.14 -11.10 -5.00
CA LYS A 73 -21.43 -11.76 -5.27
C LYS A 73 -22.53 -10.71 -5.30
N LYS A 74 -23.34 -10.72 -6.35
CA LYS A 74 -24.45 -9.79 -6.58
C LYS A 74 -25.77 -10.41 -6.17
N LEU A 75 -26.68 -9.59 -5.66
CA LEU A 75 -28.07 -9.95 -5.44
C LEU A 75 -28.82 -10.01 -6.77
N SER A 76 -29.75 -10.94 -6.90
CA SER A 76 -30.65 -10.99 -8.04
C SER A 76 -31.79 -9.98 -7.84
N ARG A 77 -32.10 -9.24 -8.91
CA ARG A 77 -33.15 -8.23 -8.90
C ARG A 77 -34.51 -8.88 -8.62
N SER A 78 -35.31 -8.22 -7.78
CA SER A 78 -36.67 -8.60 -7.39
C SER A 78 -36.78 -9.99 -6.76
N GLN A 79 -35.70 -10.49 -6.15
CA GLN A 79 -35.67 -11.76 -5.42
C GLN A 79 -35.27 -11.53 -3.96
N TRP A 80 -35.84 -12.34 -3.07
CA TRP A 80 -35.47 -12.31 -1.65
C TRP A 80 -34.12 -13.02 -1.43
N HIS A 81 -33.20 -12.32 -0.78
CA HIS A 81 -31.91 -12.83 -0.35
C HIS A 81 -31.71 -12.63 1.14
N GLN A 82 -30.94 -13.51 1.78
CA GLN A 82 -30.52 -13.34 3.17
C GLN A 82 -29.14 -12.67 3.17
N VAL A 83 -29.04 -11.51 3.79
CA VAL A 83 -27.81 -10.72 3.88
C VAL A 83 -27.35 -10.68 5.34
N ALA A 84 -26.06 -10.94 5.56
CA ALA A 84 -25.40 -10.69 6.84
C ALA A 84 -24.19 -9.79 6.66
N VAL A 85 -23.97 -8.89 7.60
CA VAL A 85 -22.73 -8.13 7.73
C VAL A 85 -22.20 -8.30 9.15
N VAL A 86 -20.94 -8.72 9.26
CA VAL A 86 -20.25 -8.96 10.52
C VAL A 86 -19.09 -7.99 10.63
N SER A 87 -18.93 -7.37 11.80
CA SER A 87 -17.69 -6.69 12.22
C SER A 87 -17.07 -7.48 13.37
N HIS A 88 -15.77 -7.76 13.29
CA HIS A 88 -14.99 -8.39 14.36
C HIS A 88 -14.39 -7.37 15.36
N GLY A 89 -14.64 -6.07 15.17
CA GLY A 89 -14.32 -5.01 16.12
C GLY A 89 -13.00 -4.30 15.85
N LYS A 90 -12.49 -4.31 14.62
CA LYS A 90 -11.28 -3.57 14.22
C LYS A 90 -11.57 -2.55 13.12
N PRO A 91 -10.88 -1.38 13.10
CA PRO A 91 -11.08 -0.33 12.09
C PRO A 91 -10.40 -0.61 10.74
N VAL A 92 -10.48 -1.84 10.24
CA VAL A 92 -9.88 -2.23 8.96
C VAL A 92 -10.90 -2.97 8.11
N ALA A 93 -10.83 -2.81 6.79
CA ALA A 93 -11.72 -3.49 5.86
C ALA A 93 -11.70 -5.01 6.02
N ALA A 94 -10.54 -5.56 6.39
CA ALA A 94 -10.37 -6.99 6.66
C ALA A 94 -11.25 -7.53 7.81
N ASP A 95 -11.70 -6.65 8.70
CA ASP A 95 -12.55 -6.94 9.85
C ASP A 95 -14.02 -7.23 9.46
N PHE A 96 -14.41 -6.88 8.24
CA PHE A 96 -15.80 -7.00 7.81
C PHE A 96 -15.99 -8.22 6.93
N SER A 97 -17.00 -9.02 7.28
CA SER A 97 -17.43 -10.17 6.49
C SER A 97 -18.86 -9.95 6.00
N ILE A 98 -19.09 -10.19 4.71
CA ILE A 98 -20.43 -10.07 4.10
C ILE A 98 -20.88 -11.47 3.67
N PHE A 99 -22.07 -11.88 4.09
CA PHE A 99 -22.68 -13.13 3.68
C PHE A 99 -23.91 -12.84 2.83
N ILE A 100 -24.06 -13.61 1.75
CA ILE A 100 -25.23 -13.60 0.89
C ILE A 100 -25.72 -15.04 0.77
N ASP A 101 -26.94 -15.27 1.25
CA ASP A 101 -27.62 -16.56 1.27
C ASP A 101 -26.89 -17.61 2.12
N GLY A 102 -26.33 -17.16 3.25
CA GLY A 102 -25.61 -18.02 4.19
C GLY A 102 -24.27 -18.49 3.66
N VAL A 103 -23.69 -17.79 2.69
CA VAL A 103 -22.35 -18.05 2.18
C VAL A 103 -21.56 -16.75 2.22
N GLU A 104 -20.37 -16.79 2.82
CA GLU A 104 -19.47 -15.64 2.85
C GLU A 104 -19.05 -15.28 1.42
N ALA A 105 -19.25 -14.02 1.05
CA ALA A 105 -18.88 -13.50 -0.25
C ALA A 105 -17.40 -13.08 -0.25
N GLU A 106 -16.71 -13.30 -1.37
CA GLU A 106 -15.49 -12.54 -1.64
C GLU A 106 -15.81 -11.04 -1.66
N THR A 107 -14.87 -10.23 -1.16
CA THR A 107 -15.06 -8.79 -1.04
C THR A 107 -13.94 -7.99 -1.69
N ASP A 108 -14.28 -6.81 -2.17
CA ASP A 108 -13.35 -5.75 -2.56
C ASP A 108 -13.35 -4.67 -1.49
N ALA A 109 -12.18 -4.09 -1.20
CA ALA A 109 -11.99 -3.03 -0.20
C ALA A 109 -11.45 -1.75 -0.86
N PRO A 110 -12.28 -0.99 -1.61
CA PRO A 110 -11.83 0.21 -2.32
C PRO A 110 -11.36 1.34 -1.40
N TYR A 111 -11.79 1.35 -0.14
CA TYR A 111 -11.27 2.25 0.89
C TYR A 111 -10.97 1.44 2.16
N ASP A 112 -9.78 1.66 2.74
CA ASP A 112 -9.36 1.04 4.00
C ASP A 112 -8.52 2.02 4.83
N GLY A 113 -9.05 3.24 5.00
CA GLY A 113 -8.38 4.37 5.63
C GLY A 113 -9.15 4.93 6.82
N LEU A 114 -9.93 4.11 7.53
CA LEU A 114 -10.73 4.57 8.66
C LEU A 114 -9.82 5.08 9.78
N THR A 115 -9.96 6.36 10.12
CA THR A 115 -9.31 6.99 11.26
C THR A 115 -10.36 7.53 12.22
N GLY A 116 -10.18 7.29 13.52
CA GLY A 116 -11.18 7.66 14.55
C GLY A 116 -12.39 6.73 14.60
N ASN A 117 -13.38 7.13 15.40
CA ASN A 117 -14.61 6.36 15.62
C ASN A 117 -15.74 6.84 14.69
N PRO A 118 -16.62 5.93 14.22
CA PRO A 118 -17.84 6.33 13.54
C PRO A 118 -18.82 7.01 14.50
N GLY A 119 -19.63 7.92 13.97
CA GLY A 119 -20.58 8.71 14.75
C GLY A 119 -21.68 7.88 15.42
N ALA A 120 -22.16 8.35 16.58
CA ALA A 120 -23.10 7.65 17.46
C ALA A 120 -24.58 7.99 17.22
N ARG A 121 -24.98 8.23 15.95
CA ARG A 121 -26.36 8.63 15.61
C ARG A 121 -27.31 7.42 15.56
N PRO A 122 -28.63 7.62 15.76
CA PRO A 122 -29.63 6.59 15.50
C PRO A 122 -29.57 6.09 14.06
N PHE A 123 -29.76 4.78 13.87
CA PHE A 123 -29.84 4.18 12.54
C PHE A 123 -31.24 4.34 11.95
N HIS A 124 -31.28 4.65 10.67
CA HIS A 124 -32.46 4.67 9.82
C HIS A 124 -32.49 3.41 8.97
N VAL A 125 -33.68 2.82 8.78
CA VAL A 125 -33.88 1.62 7.96
C VAL A 125 -34.47 2.05 6.62
N GLY A 126 -33.90 1.55 5.53
CA GLY A 126 -34.41 1.80 4.18
C GLY A 126 -34.28 3.25 3.69
N THR A 127 -33.50 4.09 4.36
CA THR A 127 -33.30 5.49 3.98
C THR A 127 -31.97 6.07 4.49
N THR A 128 -31.47 7.11 3.83
CA THR A 128 -30.25 7.86 4.21
C THR A 128 -30.58 9.08 5.08
N ILE A 129 -29.57 9.64 5.76
CA ILE A 129 -29.69 10.87 6.53
C ILE A 129 -29.07 12.04 5.75
N GLU A 130 -29.86 12.67 4.90
CA GLU A 130 -29.46 13.84 4.10
C GLU A 130 -30.65 14.79 3.87
N LYS A 131 -30.40 15.95 3.24
CA LYS A 131 -31.46 16.95 2.96
C LYS A 131 -32.61 16.39 2.11
N THR A 132 -32.30 15.48 1.19
CA THR A 132 -33.29 14.76 0.36
C THR A 132 -33.03 13.25 0.51
N PRO A 133 -33.64 12.59 1.51
CA PRO A 133 -33.34 11.20 1.83
C PRO A 133 -33.54 10.26 0.63
N ALA A 134 -32.51 9.49 0.33
CA ALA A 134 -32.59 8.42 -0.66
C ALA A 134 -33.31 7.21 -0.04
N VAL A 135 -34.42 6.80 -0.63
CA VAL A 135 -35.24 5.67 -0.15
C VAL A 135 -34.79 4.38 -0.84
N PHE A 136 -34.74 3.29 -0.08
CA PHE A 136 -34.49 1.95 -0.61
C PHE A 136 -35.70 1.45 -1.40
N PHE A 137 -35.46 1.02 -2.64
CA PHE A 137 -36.49 0.44 -3.51
C PHE A 137 -36.51 -1.10 -3.39
N GLY A 138 -37.51 -1.61 -2.68
CA GLY A 138 -37.77 -3.02 -2.50
C GLY A 138 -38.25 -3.37 -1.09
N GLY A 139 -38.02 -4.61 -0.67
CA GLY A 139 -38.45 -5.13 0.63
C GLY A 139 -37.28 -5.35 1.60
N ILE A 140 -37.48 -4.99 2.87
CA ILE A 140 -36.58 -5.36 3.98
C ILE A 140 -37.42 -6.11 5.01
N GLY A 141 -37.00 -7.31 5.39
CA GLY A 141 -37.71 -8.16 6.34
C GLY A 141 -36.75 -8.89 7.28
N GLY A 142 -37.22 -9.25 8.48
CA GLY A 142 -36.42 -10.05 9.42
C GLY A 142 -35.08 -9.41 9.78
N LEU A 143 -35.09 -8.16 10.23
CA LEU A 143 -33.89 -7.43 10.65
C LEU A 143 -33.48 -7.86 12.07
N TYR A 144 -32.31 -8.47 12.21
CA TYR A 144 -31.73 -8.87 13.49
C TYR A 144 -30.37 -8.21 13.71
N ALA A 145 -30.10 -7.85 14.95
CA ALA A 145 -28.88 -7.18 15.37
C ALA A 145 -28.30 -7.87 16.61
N PHE A 146 -27.02 -8.20 16.57
CA PHE A 146 -26.30 -8.87 17.65
C PHE A 146 -25.10 -8.03 18.11
N GLN A 147 -24.86 -7.98 19.41
CA GLN A 147 -23.67 -7.35 20.01
C GLN A 147 -22.46 -8.30 20.07
N LYS A 148 -22.38 -9.22 19.11
CA LYS A 148 -21.27 -10.16 18.93
C LYS A 148 -21.04 -10.42 17.45
N ALA A 149 -19.82 -10.81 17.10
CA ALA A 149 -19.52 -11.36 15.79
C ALA A 149 -20.03 -12.81 15.74
N LEU A 150 -21.06 -13.08 14.94
CA LEU A 150 -21.52 -14.44 14.68
C LEU A 150 -20.51 -15.15 13.76
N THR A 151 -20.38 -16.46 13.97
CA THR A 151 -19.54 -17.33 13.14
C THR A 151 -20.22 -17.63 11.80
N GLY A 152 -19.42 -17.99 10.79
CA GLY A 152 -19.93 -18.42 9.49
C GLY A 152 -21.00 -19.52 9.57
N PRO A 153 -20.79 -20.61 10.35
CA PRO A 153 -21.80 -21.63 10.58
C PRO A 153 -23.10 -21.11 11.21
N GLU A 154 -23.04 -20.24 12.23
CA GLU A 154 -24.25 -19.65 12.85
C GLU A 154 -25.07 -18.84 11.83
N ILE A 155 -24.42 -18.05 10.98
CA ILE A 155 -25.07 -17.25 9.93
C ILE A 155 -25.66 -18.16 8.84
N THR A 156 -24.93 -19.22 8.49
CA THR A 156 -25.35 -20.21 7.51
C THR A 156 -26.62 -20.94 7.98
N ASP A 157 -26.63 -21.41 9.22
CA ASP A 157 -27.78 -22.09 9.82
C ASP A 157 -29.01 -21.18 9.90
N TRP A 158 -28.83 -19.90 10.27
CA TRP A 158 -29.91 -18.91 10.25
C TRP A 158 -30.47 -18.70 8.84
N SER A 159 -29.60 -18.48 7.85
CA SER A 159 -30.00 -18.25 6.46
C SER A 159 -30.76 -19.45 5.90
N ASP A 160 -30.30 -20.67 6.18
CA ASP A 160 -30.93 -21.91 5.75
C ASP A 160 -32.30 -22.09 6.40
N ALA A 161 -32.42 -21.81 7.70
CA ALA A 161 -33.69 -21.86 8.41
C ALA A 161 -34.72 -20.85 7.86
N VAL A 162 -34.30 -19.63 7.54
CA VAL A 162 -35.16 -18.60 6.94
C VAL A 162 -35.60 -19.02 5.54
N PHE A 163 -34.67 -19.51 4.72
CA PHE A 163 -34.96 -19.96 3.36
C PHE A 163 -35.91 -21.18 3.33
N LEU A 164 -35.72 -22.17 4.21
CA LEU A 164 -36.62 -23.32 4.29
C LEU A 164 -38.04 -22.95 4.73
N ARG A 165 -38.19 -21.93 5.59
CA ARG A 165 -39.51 -21.40 5.96
C ARG A 165 -40.18 -20.66 4.82
N SER A 166 -39.42 -19.97 3.96
CA SER A 166 -40.01 -19.21 2.85
C SER A 166 -40.50 -20.11 1.71
N ILE A 167 -39.80 -21.22 1.43
CA ILE A 167 -40.21 -22.16 0.36
C ILE A 167 -41.39 -23.06 0.75
N THR A 168 -41.57 -23.35 2.05
CA THR A 168 -42.69 -24.18 2.53
C THR A 168 -44.00 -23.40 2.66
N ALA A 169 -43.94 -22.06 2.71
CA ALA A 169 -45.09 -21.17 2.93
C ALA A 169 -45.85 -20.75 1.66
N GLY A 170 -45.85 -21.58 0.59
CA GLY A 170 -46.69 -21.36 -0.60
C GLY A 170 -45.93 -21.04 -1.90
N ALA A 171 -44.79 -21.69 -2.16
CA ALA A 171 -44.07 -21.50 -3.41
C ALA A 171 -44.81 -22.13 -4.61
N ASP A 172 -45.00 -21.35 -5.68
CA ASP A 172 -45.33 -21.86 -7.01
C ASP A 172 -44.14 -22.68 -7.57
N LEU A 173 -44.43 -23.70 -8.40
CA LEU A 173 -43.46 -24.60 -9.03
C LEU A 173 -42.29 -23.85 -9.71
N SER A 174 -42.54 -22.70 -10.33
CA SER A 174 -41.53 -21.82 -10.94
C SER A 174 -40.53 -21.26 -9.92
N ALA A 175 -41.03 -20.85 -8.74
CA ALA A 175 -40.18 -20.38 -7.64
C ALA A 175 -39.37 -21.54 -7.03
N ALA A 176 -39.96 -22.72 -6.90
CA ALA A 176 -39.28 -23.92 -6.43
C ALA A 176 -38.16 -24.38 -7.39
N VAL A 177 -38.39 -24.33 -8.71
CA VAL A 177 -37.39 -24.66 -9.72
C VAL A 177 -36.22 -23.66 -9.73
N LYS A 178 -36.49 -22.35 -9.63
CA LYS A 178 -35.44 -21.32 -9.51
C LYS A 178 -34.61 -21.48 -8.23
N ALA A 179 -35.21 -22.04 -7.18
CA ALA A 179 -34.58 -22.26 -5.89
C ALA A 179 -33.84 -23.60 -5.78
N LEU A 180 -33.94 -24.49 -6.78
CA LEU A 180 -33.48 -25.89 -6.68
C LEU A 180 -31.98 -26.03 -6.35
N THR A 181 -31.13 -25.18 -6.92
CA THR A 181 -29.69 -25.13 -6.60
C THR A 181 -29.48 -24.81 -5.12
N ARG A 182 -30.18 -23.81 -4.60
CA ARG A 182 -30.08 -23.39 -3.21
C ARG A 182 -30.70 -24.41 -2.25
N VAL A 183 -31.81 -25.05 -2.64
CA VAL A 183 -32.41 -26.17 -1.90
C VAL A 183 -31.41 -27.32 -1.78
N ARG A 184 -30.71 -27.67 -2.88
CA ARG A 184 -29.66 -28.69 -2.86
C ARG A 184 -28.52 -28.31 -1.92
N GLU A 185 -28.03 -27.08 -1.98
CA GLU A 185 -26.97 -26.61 -1.07
C GLU A 185 -27.38 -26.68 0.40
N VAL A 186 -28.59 -26.19 0.72
CA VAL A 186 -29.18 -26.26 2.06
C VAL A 186 -29.33 -27.72 2.52
N ALA A 187 -29.80 -28.61 1.64
CA ALA A 187 -29.93 -30.03 1.95
C ALA A 187 -28.56 -30.66 2.27
N LEU A 188 -27.53 -30.36 1.48
CA LEU A 188 -26.16 -30.85 1.73
C LEU A 188 -25.58 -30.32 3.05
N ARG A 189 -25.96 -29.11 3.48
CA ARG A 189 -25.53 -28.55 4.78
C ARG A 189 -26.27 -29.14 5.98
N ARG A 190 -27.48 -29.68 5.78
CA ARG A 190 -28.35 -30.14 6.87
C ARG A 190 -28.48 -31.66 6.98
N GLN A 191 -28.22 -32.41 5.91
CA GLN A 191 -28.26 -33.87 5.93
C GLN A 191 -27.17 -34.42 6.86
N PRO A 192 -27.50 -35.35 7.79
CA PRO A 192 -26.54 -35.89 8.73
C PRO A 192 -25.27 -36.45 8.08
N GLU A 193 -25.40 -37.08 6.91
CA GLU A 193 -24.32 -37.74 6.18
C GLU A 193 -23.32 -36.74 5.58
N THR A 194 -23.78 -35.55 5.18
CA THR A 194 -22.96 -34.54 4.50
C THR A 194 -22.63 -33.33 5.37
N LYS A 195 -23.37 -33.12 6.47
CA LYS A 195 -23.26 -31.94 7.34
C LYS A 195 -21.83 -31.70 7.81
N ALA A 196 -21.15 -32.72 8.35
CA ALA A 196 -19.78 -32.56 8.86
C ALA A 196 -18.79 -32.08 7.78
N MET A 197 -18.91 -32.60 6.55
CA MET A 197 -18.07 -32.17 5.43
C MET A 197 -18.46 -30.77 4.92
N ALA A 198 -19.76 -30.44 4.93
CA ALA A 198 -20.25 -29.13 4.53
C ALA A 198 -19.85 -28.03 5.54
N ASP A 199 -19.90 -28.32 6.83
CA ASP A 199 -19.43 -27.44 7.91
C ASP A 199 -17.92 -27.21 7.78
N ARG A 200 -17.14 -28.28 7.54
CA ARG A 200 -15.69 -28.19 7.29
C ARG A 200 -15.37 -27.37 6.04
N LEU A 201 -16.08 -27.58 4.93
CA LEU A 201 -15.89 -26.80 3.72
C LEU A 201 -16.22 -25.32 3.94
N THR A 202 -17.29 -25.03 4.69
CA THR A 202 -17.68 -23.66 5.04
C THR A 202 -16.61 -23.00 5.90
N ALA A 203 -16.12 -23.69 6.94
CA ALA A 203 -15.04 -23.19 7.78
C ALA A 203 -13.76 -22.91 6.99
N LEU A 204 -13.32 -23.83 6.13
CA LEU A 204 -12.13 -23.65 5.28
C LEU A 204 -12.28 -22.50 4.29
N LYS A 205 -13.48 -22.29 3.72
CA LYS A 205 -13.76 -21.14 2.84
C LYS A 205 -13.68 -19.83 3.62
N THR A 206 -14.28 -19.77 4.81
CA THR A 206 -14.18 -18.59 5.71
C THR A 206 -12.74 -18.32 6.12
N GLU A 207 -11.97 -19.36 6.48
CA GLU A 207 -10.55 -19.22 6.82
C GLU A 207 -9.72 -18.69 5.65
N ARG A 208 -9.94 -19.22 4.44
CA ARG A 208 -9.31 -18.70 3.21
C ARG A 208 -9.64 -17.23 3.00
N LEU A 209 -10.89 -16.83 3.13
CA LEU A 209 -11.30 -15.45 2.92
C LEU A 209 -10.74 -14.51 3.99
N ALA A 210 -10.70 -14.95 5.24
CA ALA A 210 -10.06 -14.22 6.34
C ALA A 210 -8.55 -14.02 6.07
N LEU A 211 -7.85 -15.06 5.58
CA LEU A 211 -6.45 -14.97 5.19
C LEU A 211 -6.23 -13.96 4.05
N VAL A 212 -7.05 -14.03 3.00
CA VAL A 212 -6.96 -13.13 1.84
C VAL A 212 -7.21 -11.67 2.25
N ARG A 213 -8.21 -11.43 3.10
CA ARG A 213 -8.48 -10.10 3.67
C ARG A 213 -7.33 -9.57 4.53
N GLY A 214 -6.62 -10.47 5.22
CA GLY A 214 -5.49 -10.12 6.09
C GLY A 214 -4.19 -9.79 5.35
N PHE A 215 -4.13 -9.94 4.02
CA PHE A 215 -2.93 -9.58 3.28
C PHE A 215 -2.67 -8.07 3.33
N PRO A 216 -1.42 -7.64 3.58
CA PRO A 216 -1.09 -6.22 3.50
C PRO A 216 -1.32 -5.75 2.06
N SER A 217 -2.21 -4.79 1.91
CA SER A 217 -2.45 -4.14 0.62
C SER A 217 -1.48 -2.97 0.45
N THR A 218 -1.17 -2.65 -0.80
CA THR A 218 -0.44 -1.44 -1.15
C THR A 218 -1.15 -0.78 -2.31
N MET A 219 -1.15 0.55 -2.33
CA MET A 219 -1.71 1.29 -3.46
C MET A 219 -0.80 1.08 -4.67
N VAL A 220 -1.38 0.55 -5.73
CA VAL A 220 -0.72 0.42 -7.03
C VAL A 220 -1.32 1.43 -8.00
N MET A 221 -0.50 1.94 -8.92
CA MET A 221 -1.02 2.74 -10.02
C MET A 221 -1.53 1.79 -11.10
N GLU A 222 -2.83 1.77 -11.33
CA GLU A 222 -3.45 1.05 -12.44
C GLU A 222 -3.67 2.01 -13.64
N GLU A 223 -3.49 1.49 -14.86
CA GLU A 223 -3.78 2.25 -16.07
C GLU A 223 -5.30 2.42 -16.24
N MET A 224 -5.75 3.61 -16.61
CA MET A 224 -7.18 3.83 -16.85
C MET A 224 -7.65 3.05 -18.08
N GLY A 225 -8.83 2.43 -18.01
CA GLY A 225 -9.43 1.76 -19.17
C GLY A 225 -9.64 2.69 -20.38
N ALA A 226 -9.87 3.98 -20.11
CA ALA A 226 -9.83 5.04 -21.12
C ALA A 226 -8.76 6.08 -20.71
N PRO A 227 -7.64 6.21 -21.45
CA PRO A 227 -6.62 7.22 -21.16
C PRO A 227 -7.18 8.63 -21.24
N ARG A 228 -6.72 9.50 -20.33
CA ARG A 228 -7.10 10.92 -20.36
C ARG A 228 -6.41 11.62 -21.54
N PRO A 229 -7.13 12.45 -22.31
CA PRO A 229 -6.50 13.34 -23.29
C PRO A 229 -5.43 14.19 -22.60
N THR A 230 -4.21 14.17 -23.14
CA THR A 230 -3.11 14.99 -22.68
C THR A 230 -2.80 16.03 -23.75
N HIS A 231 -2.48 17.24 -23.33
CA HIS A 231 -2.24 18.38 -24.23
C HIS A 231 -0.91 19.05 -23.91
N VAL A 232 -0.28 19.62 -24.93
CA VAL A 232 0.81 20.59 -24.72
C VAL A 232 0.21 21.83 -24.08
N LEU A 233 0.73 22.24 -22.93
CA LEU A 233 0.27 23.45 -22.25
C LEU A 233 0.99 24.68 -22.81
N MET A 234 0.24 25.64 -23.34
CA MET A 234 0.80 26.84 -23.96
C MET A 234 1.56 27.65 -22.90
N ARG A 235 2.88 27.77 -23.07
CA ARG A 235 3.80 28.39 -22.09
C ARG A 235 3.73 27.75 -20.69
N GLY A 236 3.31 26.49 -20.61
CA GLY A 236 3.13 25.77 -19.34
C GLY A 236 1.90 26.17 -18.54
N ASN A 237 0.99 26.99 -19.10
CA ASN A 237 -0.20 27.42 -18.38
C ASN A 237 -1.29 26.32 -18.37
N TYR A 238 -1.77 25.96 -17.18
CA TYR A 238 -2.63 24.78 -16.95
C TYR A 238 -4.04 24.92 -17.55
N ASP A 239 -4.53 26.14 -17.71
CA ASP A 239 -5.85 26.46 -18.29
C ASP A 239 -5.79 26.81 -19.80
N ALA A 240 -4.61 26.73 -20.41
CA ALA A 240 -4.40 26.99 -21.84
C ALA A 240 -3.92 25.72 -22.59
N PRO A 241 -4.79 24.70 -22.75
CA PRO A 241 -4.45 23.49 -23.49
C PRO A 241 -4.29 23.79 -24.98
N GLY A 242 -3.17 23.32 -25.54
CA GLY A 242 -2.89 23.32 -26.98
C GLY A 242 -3.17 21.96 -27.62
N GLU A 243 -2.27 21.55 -28.51
CA GLU A 243 -2.38 20.29 -29.26
C GLU A 243 -2.42 19.06 -28.34
N SER A 244 -3.27 18.09 -28.69
CA SER A 244 -3.32 16.81 -27.99
C SER A 244 -2.13 15.93 -28.36
N VAL A 245 -1.52 15.30 -27.36
CA VAL A 245 -0.34 14.44 -27.52
C VAL A 245 -0.60 13.03 -27.01
N LYS A 246 0.16 12.08 -27.56
CA LYS A 246 0.16 10.67 -27.16
C LYS A 246 1.50 10.29 -26.53
N PRO A 247 1.55 9.21 -25.74
CA PRO A 247 2.82 8.67 -25.24
C PRO A 247 3.83 8.42 -26.38
N ALA A 248 4.99 9.02 -26.26
CA ALA A 248 6.08 8.95 -27.23
C ALA A 248 7.44 9.10 -26.54
N VAL A 249 8.51 9.00 -27.32
CA VAL A 249 9.89 9.20 -26.87
C VAL A 249 10.59 10.21 -27.79
N PRO A 250 11.74 10.78 -27.38
CA PRO A 250 12.58 11.59 -28.25
C PRO A 250 13.25 10.75 -29.36
N GLU A 251 12.46 10.25 -30.31
CA GLU A 251 12.88 9.27 -31.33
C GLU A 251 14.08 9.77 -32.16
N ALA A 252 14.15 11.07 -32.42
CA ALA A 252 15.24 11.70 -33.17
C ALA A 252 16.59 11.72 -32.40
N LEU A 253 16.56 11.68 -31.07
CA LEU A 253 17.76 11.79 -30.23
C LEU A 253 18.26 10.42 -29.76
N LEU A 254 17.31 9.56 -29.38
CA LEU A 254 17.58 8.32 -28.66
C LEU A 254 16.88 7.14 -29.33
N GLY A 255 16.59 7.25 -30.63
CA GLY A 255 16.03 6.22 -31.50
C GLY A 255 14.55 5.90 -31.29
N ALA A 256 13.95 5.23 -32.29
CA ALA A 256 12.52 4.97 -32.36
C ALA A 256 11.96 4.08 -31.23
N TRP A 257 10.64 4.20 -30.99
CA TRP A 257 9.90 3.28 -30.13
C TRP A 257 10.01 1.83 -30.65
N PRO A 258 10.15 0.81 -29.78
CA PRO A 258 10.29 -0.58 -30.23
C PRO A 258 9.04 -1.06 -30.98
N GLU A 259 9.24 -1.77 -32.07
CA GLU A 259 8.14 -2.34 -32.85
C GLU A 259 7.32 -3.34 -32.02
N GLY A 260 5.99 -3.26 -32.12
CA GLY A 260 5.07 -4.11 -31.36
C GLY A 260 4.95 -3.79 -29.87
N ALA A 261 5.77 -2.87 -29.33
CA ALA A 261 5.68 -2.51 -27.91
C ALA A 261 4.46 -1.62 -27.62
N PRO A 262 3.69 -1.90 -26.55
CA PRO A 262 2.48 -1.14 -26.23
C PRO A 262 2.85 0.31 -25.86
N ARG A 263 2.04 1.29 -26.29
CA ARG A 263 2.24 2.74 -26.04
C ARG A 263 1.88 3.14 -24.59
N ASN A 264 2.53 2.50 -23.63
CA ASN A 264 2.37 2.70 -22.19
C ASN A 264 3.73 2.55 -21.48
N ARG A 265 3.71 2.47 -20.14
CA ARG A 265 4.93 2.34 -19.33
C ARG A 265 5.76 1.10 -19.66
N LEU A 266 5.13 0.00 -20.08
CA LEU A 266 5.84 -1.22 -20.46
C LEU A 266 6.66 -1.01 -21.74
N GLY A 267 6.09 -0.37 -22.75
CA GLY A 267 6.85 -0.05 -23.96
C GLY A 267 7.94 1.01 -23.73
N LEU A 268 7.73 1.96 -22.81
CA LEU A 268 8.79 2.88 -22.38
C LEU A 268 9.94 2.14 -21.71
N ALA A 269 9.64 1.16 -20.85
CA ALA A 269 10.67 0.32 -20.22
C ALA A 269 11.46 -0.49 -21.25
N ALA A 270 10.77 -1.09 -22.24
CA ALA A 270 11.41 -1.79 -23.35
C ALA A 270 12.30 -0.84 -24.18
N TRP A 271 11.86 0.39 -24.43
CA TRP A 271 12.66 1.41 -25.11
C TRP A 271 13.90 1.81 -24.31
N LEU A 272 13.78 2.00 -22.99
CA LEU A 272 14.91 2.37 -22.13
C LEU A 272 15.94 1.25 -21.98
N THR A 273 15.55 -0.01 -22.11
CA THR A 273 16.42 -1.18 -21.84
C THR A 273 16.88 -1.92 -23.09
N ARG A 274 16.57 -1.40 -24.27
CA ARG A 274 17.02 -1.99 -25.54
C ARG A 274 18.56 -1.97 -25.67
N PRO A 275 19.15 -2.92 -26.40
CA PRO A 275 20.62 -3.06 -26.48
C PRO A 275 21.34 -1.83 -27.06
N ASN A 276 20.70 -1.08 -27.95
CA ASN A 276 21.26 0.11 -28.58
C ASN A 276 20.85 1.42 -27.89
N GLN A 277 20.38 1.39 -26.65
CA GLN A 277 20.14 2.62 -25.89
C GLN A 277 21.44 3.13 -25.23
N PRO A 278 22.03 4.26 -25.66
CA PRO A 278 23.28 4.77 -25.11
C PRO A 278 23.29 5.05 -23.60
N LEU A 279 22.20 5.49 -22.98
CA LEU A 279 22.32 6.11 -21.64
C LEU A 279 22.07 5.16 -20.47
N THR A 280 21.06 4.29 -20.57
CA THR A 280 20.50 3.59 -19.40
C THR A 280 21.53 2.76 -18.64
N ALA A 281 22.28 1.91 -19.34
CA ALA A 281 23.29 1.06 -18.71
C ALA A 281 24.45 1.88 -18.13
N ARG A 282 24.91 2.91 -18.85
CA ARG A 282 25.98 3.82 -18.38
C ARG A 282 25.59 4.55 -17.10
N VAL A 283 24.36 5.08 -17.04
CA VAL A 283 23.83 5.77 -15.85
C VAL A 283 23.75 4.81 -14.65
N VAL A 284 23.25 3.59 -14.87
CA VAL A 284 23.12 2.59 -13.80
C VAL A 284 24.49 2.13 -13.29
N VAL A 285 25.43 1.81 -14.18
CA VAL A 285 26.81 1.44 -13.83
C VAL A 285 27.50 2.57 -13.07
N ASN A 286 27.40 3.81 -13.55
CA ASN A 286 28.01 4.95 -12.87
C ASN A 286 27.45 5.15 -11.47
N ARG A 287 26.15 4.92 -11.27
CA ARG A 287 25.53 4.95 -9.93
C ARG A 287 26.13 3.87 -9.04
N PHE A 288 26.20 2.62 -9.48
CA PHE A 288 26.79 1.55 -8.64
C PHE A 288 28.27 1.80 -8.36
N TRP A 289 29.03 2.27 -9.36
CA TRP A 289 30.40 2.73 -9.19
C TRP A 289 30.50 3.81 -8.11
N GLN A 290 29.67 4.84 -8.17
CA GLN A 290 29.61 5.90 -7.16
C GLN A 290 29.28 5.36 -5.75
N HIS A 291 28.44 4.32 -5.62
CA HIS A 291 28.15 3.74 -4.31
C HIS A 291 29.39 3.07 -3.69
N LEU A 292 30.23 2.45 -4.52
CA LEU A 292 31.44 1.75 -4.09
C LEU A 292 32.64 2.69 -3.90
N PHE A 293 32.86 3.62 -4.84
CA PHE A 293 34.01 4.52 -4.84
C PHE A 293 33.73 5.89 -4.21
N GLY A 294 32.47 6.22 -3.94
CA GLY A 294 32.03 7.52 -3.44
C GLY A 294 31.79 8.57 -4.51
N ILE A 295 32.46 8.47 -5.65
CA ILE A 295 32.34 9.34 -6.81
C ILE A 295 32.15 8.48 -8.06
N GLY A 296 31.24 8.88 -8.94
CA GLY A 296 31.05 8.21 -10.23
C GLY A 296 32.22 8.42 -11.18
N LEU A 297 32.34 7.57 -12.20
CA LEU A 297 33.18 7.84 -13.37
C LEU A 297 32.77 9.17 -14.01
N VAL A 298 31.46 9.38 -14.17
CA VAL A 298 30.84 10.70 -14.37
C VAL A 298 30.49 11.27 -12.99
N LYS A 299 31.15 12.36 -12.60
CA LYS A 299 30.99 12.99 -11.26
C LYS A 299 29.59 13.56 -11.08
N THR A 300 29.03 14.16 -12.13
CA THR A 300 27.67 14.71 -12.20
C THR A 300 26.68 13.59 -12.48
N ALA A 301 26.44 12.69 -11.51
CA ALA A 301 25.57 11.54 -11.71
C ALA A 301 24.11 11.91 -12.07
N GLU A 302 23.71 13.14 -11.80
CA GLU A 302 22.47 13.79 -12.16
C GLU A 302 22.40 14.27 -13.62
N ASP A 303 23.55 14.44 -14.29
CA ASP A 303 23.63 14.98 -15.65
C ASP A 303 24.70 14.27 -16.50
N PHE A 304 24.23 13.49 -17.47
CA PHE A 304 25.02 12.81 -18.50
C PHE A 304 25.01 13.55 -19.84
N GLY A 305 24.42 14.75 -19.87
CA GLY A 305 24.35 15.62 -21.04
C GLY A 305 25.55 16.56 -21.14
N VAL A 306 25.42 17.55 -22.01
CA VAL A 306 26.49 18.51 -22.35
C VAL A 306 26.88 19.46 -21.21
N GLN A 307 26.05 19.56 -20.17
CA GLN A 307 26.34 20.36 -18.97
C GLN A 307 26.95 19.51 -17.83
N GLY A 308 27.02 18.19 -18.02
CA GLY A 308 27.68 17.26 -17.12
C GLY A 308 29.19 17.18 -17.33
N GLU A 309 29.87 16.52 -16.40
CA GLU A 309 31.30 16.23 -16.52
C GLU A 309 31.56 15.00 -17.41
N TYR A 310 32.64 15.03 -18.20
CA TYR A 310 33.06 13.86 -18.95
C TYR A 310 33.44 12.70 -18.01
N PRO A 311 33.21 11.43 -18.43
CA PRO A 311 33.67 10.29 -17.66
C PRO A 311 35.19 10.34 -17.46
N SER A 312 35.68 10.07 -16.25
CA SER A 312 37.12 9.99 -15.99
C SER A 312 37.80 8.86 -16.77
N ASN A 313 37.04 7.84 -17.17
CA ASN A 313 37.46 6.77 -18.06
C ASN A 313 36.26 6.28 -18.91
N PRO A 314 36.08 6.80 -20.14
CA PRO A 314 34.97 6.44 -21.02
C PRO A 314 34.97 4.96 -21.42
N GLU A 315 36.14 4.39 -21.73
CA GLU A 315 36.27 3.00 -22.18
C GLU A 315 35.85 2.01 -21.09
N LEU A 316 36.23 2.28 -19.83
CA LEU A 316 35.80 1.48 -18.68
C LEU A 316 34.29 1.57 -18.47
N LEU A 317 33.72 2.78 -18.53
CA LEU A 317 32.28 2.96 -18.38
C LEU A 317 31.51 2.19 -19.46
N ASP A 318 31.97 2.27 -20.71
CA ASP A 318 31.37 1.57 -21.85
C ASP A 318 31.50 0.05 -21.73
N THR A 319 32.65 -0.43 -21.29
CA THR A 319 32.89 -1.87 -21.06
C THR A 319 31.97 -2.40 -19.98
N LEU A 320 31.92 -1.75 -18.81
CA LEU A 320 31.04 -2.15 -17.71
C LEU A 320 29.56 -2.06 -18.09
N ALA A 321 29.16 -1.04 -18.86
CA ALA A 321 27.78 -0.89 -19.32
C ALA A 321 27.36 -1.99 -20.30
N ARG A 322 28.24 -2.36 -21.24
CA ARG A 322 28.01 -3.48 -22.15
C ARG A 322 27.95 -4.80 -21.41
N ASP A 323 28.93 -5.11 -20.57
CA ASP A 323 28.97 -6.35 -19.78
C ASP A 323 27.72 -6.48 -18.89
N PHE A 324 27.28 -5.38 -18.28
CA PHE A 324 26.06 -5.37 -17.47
C PHE A 324 24.81 -5.73 -18.28
N MET A 325 24.68 -5.24 -19.51
CA MET A 325 23.57 -5.62 -20.40
C MET A 325 23.70 -7.07 -20.88
N ASP A 326 24.89 -7.49 -21.32
CA ASP A 326 25.17 -8.81 -21.89
C ASP A 326 24.96 -9.94 -20.86
N ARG A 327 25.17 -9.64 -19.58
CA ARG A 327 24.90 -10.55 -18.45
C ARG A 327 23.49 -10.45 -17.89
N GLY A 328 22.56 -9.82 -18.61
CA GLY A 328 21.15 -9.78 -18.26
C GLY A 328 20.81 -8.83 -17.10
N TRP A 329 21.54 -7.73 -16.97
CA TRP A 329 21.33 -6.71 -15.94
C TRP A 329 21.51 -7.24 -14.51
N ASP A 330 22.38 -8.24 -14.31
CA ASP A 330 22.68 -8.80 -12.99
C ASP A 330 23.52 -7.82 -12.14
N VAL A 331 22.84 -7.18 -11.19
CA VAL A 331 23.43 -6.22 -10.26
C VAL A 331 24.52 -6.86 -9.38
N LYS A 332 24.33 -8.11 -8.94
CA LYS A 332 25.30 -8.79 -8.07
C LYS A 332 26.57 -9.13 -8.83
N ASP A 333 26.44 -9.53 -10.08
CA ASP A 333 27.59 -9.82 -10.94
C ASP A 333 28.40 -8.56 -11.27
N LEU A 334 27.73 -7.45 -11.60
CA LEU A 334 28.40 -6.15 -11.76
C LEU A 334 29.14 -5.74 -10.48
N MET A 335 28.46 -5.81 -9.32
CA MET A 335 29.08 -5.48 -8.03
C MET A 335 30.29 -6.36 -7.76
N ARG A 336 30.17 -7.68 -7.97
CA ARG A 336 31.27 -8.65 -7.81
C ARG A 336 32.46 -8.28 -8.69
N SER A 337 32.23 -7.99 -9.96
CA SER A 337 33.28 -7.63 -10.92
C SER A 337 34.05 -6.37 -10.49
N ILE A 338 33.34 -5.38 -9.94
CA ILE A 338 33.97 -4.17 -9.42
C ILE A 338 34.75 -4.45 -8.12
N VAL A 339 34.15 -5.11 -7.13
CA VAL A 339 34.80 -5.30 -5.81
C VAL A 339 35.95 -6.29 -5.83
N LEU A 340 35.99 -7.21 -6.81
CA LEU A 340 37.12 -8.11 -7.03
C LEU A 340 38.21 -7.52 -7.92
N SER A 341 38.05 -6.28 -8.41
CA SER A 341 39.08 -5.62 -9.22
C SER A 341 40.31 -5.24 -8.39
N ALA A 342 41.46 -5.19 -9.05
CA ALA A 342 42.68 -4.65 -8.45
C ALA A 342 42.48 -3.19 -8.01
N THR A 343 41.71 -2.41 -8.76
CA THR A 343 41.41 -1.00 -8.48
C THR A 343 40.65 -0.80 -7.16
N PHE A 344 39.64 -1.64 -6.89
CA PHE A 344 38.89 -1.58 -5.62
C PHE A 344 39.74 -2.08 -4.43
N SER A 345 40.64 -3.04 -4.70
CA SER A 345 41.50 -3.67 -3.67
C SER A 345 42.76 -2.87 -3.32
N GLN A 346 42.93 -1.66 -3.87
CA GLN A 346 44.07 -0.79 -3.55
C GLN A 346 44.06 -0.34 -2.08
N ASP A 347 45.24 -0.07 -1.51
CA ASP A 347 45.35 0.54 -0.18
C ASP A 347 44.78 1.98 -0.22
N SER A 348 44.10 2.38 0.86
CA SER A 348 43.54 3.73 1.01
C SER A 348 44.52 4.73 1.63
N LYS A 349 45.73 4.30 2.00
CA LYS A 349 46.80 5.19 2.47
C LYS A 349 47.13 6.24 1.42
N THR A 350 47.38 7.46 1.87
CA THR A 350 47.73 8.59 1.00
C THR A 350 48.97 9.30 1.51
N THR A 351 49.75 9.86 0.59
CA THR A 351 50.84 10.79 0.89
C THR A 351 50.44 12.21 0.48
N PRO A 352 51.10 13.26 0.97
CA PRO A 352 50.86 14.64 0.51
C PRO A 352 50.96 14.79 -1.01
N GLU A 353 51.92 14.10 -1.64
CA GLU A 353 52.15 14.15 -3.09
C GLU A 353 51.00 13.48 -3.87
N LEU A 354 50.53 12.32 -3.42
CA LEU A 354 49.38 11.64 -4.02
C LEU A 354 48.10 12.48 -3.88
N THR A 355 47.90 13.11 -2.71
CA THR A 355 46.75 13.98 -2.45
C THR A 355 46.79 15.22 -3.33
N ALA A 356 47.97 15.81 -3.55
CA ALA A 356 48.12 16.96 -4.44
C ALA A 356 47.84 16.61 -5.91
N ARG A 357 48.20 15.40 -6.35
CA ARG A 357 47.97 14.93 -7.74
C ARG A 357 46.52 14.50 -7.99
N ASP A 358 45.88 13.88 -7.01
CA ASP A 358 44.52 13.33 -7.14
C ASP A 358 43.69 13.57 -5.86
N PRO A 359 43.33 14.84 -5.56
CA PRO A 359 42.68 15.20 -4.30
C PRO A 359 41.31 14.53 -4.14
N GLU A 360 40.58 14.36 -5.22
CA GLU A 360 39.22 13.78 -5.23
C GLU A 360 39.20 12.26 -5.54
N ASN A 361 40.37 11.62 -5.68
CA ASN A 361 40.51 10.22 -6.11
C ASN A 361 39.86 9.91 -7.48
N ARG A 362 39.86 10.89 -8.41
CA ARG A 362 39.29 10.78 -9.77
C ARG A 362 40.13 9.88 -10.67
N LEU A 363 41.44 9.85 -10.45
CA LEU A 363 42.39 8.97 -11.15
C LEU A 363 42.51 7.60 -10.49
N LEU A 364 41.81 7.38 -9.37
CA LEU A 364 41.78 6.13 -8.63
C LEU A 364 43.19 5.71 -8.16
N ALA A 365 44.01 6.69 -7.77
CA ALA A 365 45.38 6.46 -7.32
C ALA A 365 45.48 5.71 -5.98
N ARG A 366 44.34 5.53 -5.29
CA ARG A 366 44.21 4.85 -3.99
C ARG A 366 42.84 4.18 -3.87
N GLY A 367 42.73 3.26 -2.91
CA GLY A 367 41.47 2.61 -2.56
C GLY A 367 40.39 3.60 -2.11
N PRO A 368 39.10 3.28 -2.29
CA PRO A 368 38.01 4.17 -1.90
C PRO A 368 37.88 4.25 -0.38
N ARG A 369 37.90 5.48 0.15
CA ARG A 369 37.69 5.76 1.57
C ARG A 369 36.62 6.83 1.73
N VAL A 370 35.45 6.41 2.22
CA VAL A 370 34.31 7.30 2.45
C VAL A 370 33.63 6.99 3.79
N ARG A 371 33.01 8.01 4.39
CA ARG A 371 32.14 7.82 5.56
C ARG A 371 30.97 6.90 5.18
N LEU A 372 30.65 5.94 6.05
CA LEU A 372 29.45 5.12 5.97
C LEU A 372 28.18 6.00 5.96
N SER A 373 27.11 5.54 5.30
CA SER A 373 25.82 6.25 5.35
C SER A 373 25.22 6.19 6.76
N ALA A 374 24.24 7.06 7.04
CA ALA A 374 23.49 7.05 8.30
C ALA A 374 23.01 5.64 8.72
N GLU A 375 22.40 4.92 7.79
CA GLU A 375 21.88 3.57 8.01
C GLU A 375 23.00 2.58 8.28
N MET A 376 24.11 2.68 7.53
CA MET A 376 25.28 1.81 7.71
C MET A 376 26.01 2.07 9.02
N ILE A 377 26.09 3.32 9.50
CA ILE A 377 26.71 3.66 10.79
C ILE A 377 25.97 2.96 11.92
N ARG A 378 24.64 3.13 11.98
CA ARG A 378 23.80 2.48 13.00
C ARG A 378 23.86 0.97 12.90
N ASP A 379 23.67 0.41 11.70
CA ASP A 379 23.68 -1.04 11.51
C ASP A 379 25.06 -1.65 11.81
N ASN A 380 26.16 -0.93 11.54
CA ASN A 380 27.51 -1.38 11.89
C ASN A 380 27.75 -1.40 13.40
N ALA A 381 27.31 -0.38 14.14
CA ALA A 381 27.39 -0.36 15.60
C ALA A 381 26.64 -1.58 16.18
N LEU A 382 25.39 -1.78 15.76
CA LEU A 382 24.59 -2.93 16.18
C LEU A 382 25.21 -4.28 15.80
N ALA A 383 25.86 -4.36 14.63
CA ALA A 383 26.50 -5.59 14.18
C ALA A 383 27.73 -5.93 15.03
N VAL A 384 28.59 -4.95 15.29
CA VAL A 384 29.81 -5.13 16.09
C VAL A 384 29.49 -5.48 17.54
N SER A 385 28.39 -4.96 18.08
CA SER A 385 27.93 -5.26 19.44
C SER A 385 27.14 -6.56 19.58
N GLY A 386 26.81 -7.24 18.47
CA GLY A 386 25.99 -8.46 18.47
C GLY A 386 24.49 -8.22 18.70
N LEU A 387 24.04 -6.97 18.71
CA LEU A 387 22.63 -6.60 18.88
C LEU A 387 21.84 -6.70 17.58
N LEU A 388 22.47 -6.57 16.41
CA LEU A 388 21.78 -6.52 15.12
C LEU A 388 20.86 -7.73 14.89
N ARG A 389 19.63 -7.46 14.47
CA ARG A 389 18.64 -8.47 14.07
C ARG A 389 18.41 -8.41 12.57
N GLU A 390 18.78 -9.48 11.87
CA GLU A 390 18.77 -9.56 10.40
C GLU A 390 17.49 -10.14 9.79
N ARG A 391 16.43 -10.31 10.60
CA ARG A 391 15.13 -10.80 10.12
C ARG A 391 14.67 -9.99 8.90
N LEU A 392 14.39 -10.69 7.79
CA LEU A 392 13.86 -10.10 6.57
C LEU A 392 12.34 -10.07 6.57
N GLY A 393 11.75 -8.98 6.08
CA GLY A 393 10.30 -8.78 5.96
C GLY A 393 9.62 -8.29 7.25
N GLY A 394 8.28 -8.28 7.27
CA GLY A 394 7.50 -7.80 8.41
C GLY A 394 7.38 -6.27 8.49
N SER A 395 6.63 -5.80 9.50
CA SER A 395 6.29 -4.39 9.69
C SER A 395 7.52 -3.52 9.99
N SER A 396 7.38 -2.22 9.72
CA SER A 396 8.35 -1.21 10.17
C SER A 396 8.43 -1.16 11.69
N VAL A 397 9.61 -0.83 12.20
CA VAL A 397 9.91 -0.74 13.64
C VAL A 397 10.28 0.68 14.05
N HIS A 398 10.14 0.94 15.34
CA HIS A 398 10.30 2.25 15.96
C HIS A 398 11.41 2.12 17.01
N PRO A 399 12.69 2.21 16.62
CA PRO A 399 13.82 2.21 17.55
C PRO A 399 13.79 3.46 18.46
N GLU A 400 14.72 3.52 19.41
CA GLU A 400 14.83 4.66 20.31
C GLU A 400 15.06 5.98 19.57
N GLN A 401 14.32 7.01 19.99
CA GLN A 401 14.55 8.40 19.61
C GLN A 401 14.09 9.32 20.76
N PRO A 402 14.52 10.59 20.80
CA PRO A 402 14.00 11.57 21.74
C PRO A 402 12.47 11.63 21.77
N ALA A 403 11.91 11.75 22.97
CA ALA A 403 10.47 11.91 23.15
C ALA A 403 9.95 13.17 22.45
N ASP A 404 8.65 13.17 22.16
CA ASP A 404 7.88 14.36 21.78
C ASP A 404 8.24 15.05 20.46
N LEU A 405 9.16 14.49 19.65
CA LEU A 405 9.47 14.98 18.30
C LEU A 405 8.25 15.06 17.36
N TYR A 406 7.20 14.29 17.68
CA TYR A 406 5.99 14.18 16.86
C TYR A 406 4.83 15.01 17.44
N LYS A 407 4.97 15.53 18.67
CA LYS A 407 3.98 16.43 19.29
C LYS A 407 4.05 17.80 18.60
N GLY A 408 2.91 18.35 18.19
CA GLY A 408 2.81 19.69 17.59
C GLY A 408 3.02 19.78 16.07
N VAL A 409 3.51 18.72 15.39
CA VAL A 409 3.59 18.67 13.91
C VAL A 409 2.26 18.27 13.29
N VAL A 410 1.39 17.60 14.06
CA VAL A 410 0.05 17.20 13.63
C VAL A 410 -0.96 18.09 14.34
N VAL A 411 -1.70 18.89 13.57
CA VAL A 411 -2.79 19.75 14.08
C VAL A 411 -3.92 18.84 14.57
N ASP A 412 -3.96 18.54 15.87
CA ASP A 412 -5.05 17.90 16.65
C ASP A 412 -5.80 16.72 16.02
N ALA A 413 -5.21 16.07 15.02
CA ALA A 413 -5.81 14.97 14.31
C ALA A 413 -5.08 13.67 14.65
N ASN A 414 -5.84 12.72 15.19
CA ASN A 414 -5.35 11.40 15.56
C ASN A 414 -5.15 10.53 14.30
N TYR A 415 -4.08 10.80 13.54
CA TYR A 415 -3.68 10.02 12.37
C TYR A 415 -2.70 8.89 12.74
N PRO A 416 -2.69 7.77 12.00
CA PRO A 416 -1.62 6.78 12.09
C PRO A 416 -0.25 7.44 11.87
N GLY A 417 0.70 7.21 12.78
CA GLY A 417 2.02 7.88 12.76
C GLY A 417 2.05 9.28 13.43
N SER A 418 0.99 9.67 14.14
CA SER A 418 1.00 10.84 15.03
C SER A 418 1.87 10.61 16.28
N TYR A 419 2.06 9.36 16.69
CA TYR A 419 2.85 9.00 17.85
C TYR A 419 3.99 8.06 17.47
N TRP A 420 5.13 8.22 18.14
CA TRP A 420 6.23 7.27 18.06
C TRP A 420 6.08 6.27 19.20
N THR A 421 5.51 5.10 18.90
CA THR A 421 5.40 4.01 19.87
C THR A 421 6.67 3.18 19.80
N LEU A 422 7.52 3.31 20.81
CA LEU A 422 8.78 2.57 20.91
C LEU A 422 8.52 1.06 20.74
N SER A 423 9.29 0.42 19.86
CA SER A 423 9.24 -1.03 19.66
C SER A 423 9.85 -1.77 20.86
N THR A 424 9.61 -3.07 20.96
CA THR A 424 10.06 -3.88 22.10
C THR A 424 10.89 -5.08 21.64
N GLY A 425 11.77 -5.56 22.52
CA GLY A 425 12.63 -6.72 22.25
C GLY A 425 13.50 -6.54 21.02
N ASP A 426 13.59 -7.60 20.21
CA ASP A 426 14.41 -7.65 18.99
C ASP A 426 14.06 -6.56 17.96
N ASP A 427 12.84 -6.02 18.01
CA ASP A 427 12.41 -5.00 17.05
C ASP A 427 13.12 -3.65 17.25
N LEU A 428 13.73 -3.40 18.42
CA LEU A 428 14.59 -2.24 18.66
C LEU A 428 15.88 -2.27 17.83
N TYR A 429 16.38 -3.48 17.52
CA TYR A 429 17.71 -3.69 16.95
C TYR A 429 17.69 -4.22 15.51
N ARG A 430 16.56 -4.06 14.81
CA ARG A 430 16.48 -4.39 13.38
C ARG A 430 17.35 -3.45 12.55
N ARG A 431 17.75 -3.96 11.38
CA ARG A 431 18.37 -3.18 10.31
C ARG A 431 17.61 -1.88 10.07
N SER A 432 18.33 -0.79 9.89
CA SER A 432 17.81 0.56 9.66
C SER A 432 16.89 0.64 8.43
N LEU A 433 16.98 -0.34 7.51
CA LEU A 433 16.04 -0.56 6.42
C LEU A 433 14.57 -0.67 6.89
N TYR A 434 14.34 -1.23 8.09
CA TYR A 434 13.01 -1.45 8.65
C TYR A 434 12.55 -0.32 9.59
N THR A 435 13.38 0.67 9.87
CA THR A 435 12.98 1.82 10.70
C THR A 435 11.83 2.57 10.04
N PHE A 436 10.79 2.87 10.81
CA PHE A 436 9.65 3.67 10.36
C PHE A 436 10.12 5.06 9.92
N TRP A 437 9.56 5.55 8.81
CA TRP A 437 9.92 6.82 8.22
C TRP A 437 8.71 7.74 8.10
N LYS A 438 8.72 8.83 8.87
CA LYS A 438 7.79 9.94 8.70
C LYS A 438 8.48 11.03 7.87
N ARG A 439 7.92 11.34 6.70
CA ARG A 439 8.51 12.31 5.75
C ARG A 439 8.85 13.66 6.40
N THR A 440 7.98 14.16 7.29
CA THR A 440 8.18 15.46 7.95
C THR A 440 9.08 15.41 9.18
N VAL A 441 9.32 14.23 9.76
CA VAL A 441 10.16 14.06 10.96
C VAL A 441 10.95 12.74 10.83
N PRO A 442 12.01 12.72 10.01
CA PRO A 442 12.90 11.56 9.91
C PRO A 442 13.58 11.24 11.24
N HIS A 443 14.11 10.03 11.37
CA HIS A 443 14.81 9.62 12.58
C HIS A 443 16.02 10.54 12.85
N PRO A 444 16.13 11.17 14.03
CA PRO A 444 17.08 12.26 14.27
C PRO A 444 18.54 11.84 14.11
N LEU A 445 18.90 10.63 14.57
CA LEU A 445 20.24 10.08 14.33
C LEU A 445 20.57 10.03 12.83
N MET A 446 19.62 9.62 11.99
CA MET A 446 19.86 9.52 10.55
C MET A 446 20.00 10.89 9.91
N THR A 447 19.22 11.88 10.36
CA THR A 447 19.31 13.28 9.93
C THR A 447 20.67 13.88 10.24
N VAL A 448 21.22 13.64 11.44
CA VAL A 448 22.57 14.09 11.82
C VAL A 448 23.64 13.55 10.86
N PHE A 449 23.42 12.35 10.30
CA PHE A 449 24.33 11.68 9.36
C PHE A 449 23.94 11.84 7.87
N ASP A 450 23.36 12.99 7.52
CA ASP A 450 23.07 13.42 6.14
C ASP A 450 22.10 12.51 5.36
N VAL A 451 21.13 11.88 6.04
CA VAL A 451 20.09 11.14 5.31
C VAL A 451 19.22 12.12 4.48
N PRO A 452 18.84 11.79 3.23
CA PRO A 452 17.94 12.64 2.46
C PRO A 452 16.56 12.77 3.12
N ASP A 453 15.97 13.97 3.08
CA ASP A 453 14.63 14.28 3.62
C ASP A 453 13.47 13.54 2.93
N ARG A 454 13.71 12.99 1.73
CA ARG A 454 12.72 12.32 0.85
C ARG A 454 11.58 13.22 0.40
N GLU A 455 11.75 14.54 0.46
CA GLU A 455 10.85 15.50 -0.19
C GLU A 455 11.15 15.59 -1.68
N PHE A 456 12.44 15.45 -2.04
CA PHE A 456 12.93 15.45 -3.42
C PHE A 456 13.75 14.20 -3.73
N GLY A 457 13.88 13.90 -5.02
CA GLY A 457 14.77 12.84 -5.50
C GLY A 457 16.24 13.19 -5.22
N CYS A 458 16.97 12.31 -4.54
CA CYS A 458 18.39 12.48 -4.24
C CYS A 458 19.23 11.52 -5.09
N VAL A 459 19.97 12.07 -6.08
CA VAL A 459 20.87 11.29 -6.95
C VAL A 459 22.25 11.09 -6.30
N ARG A 460 22.72 12.10 -5.57
CA ARG A 460 23.98 12.09 -4.83
C ARG A 460 23.73 12.55 -3.40
N ARG A 461 24.00 11.67 -2.43
CA ARG A 461 23.86 12.00 -1.00
C ARG A 461 24.97 12.94 -0.56
N SER A 462 24.61 13.96 0.21
CA SER A 462 25.61 14.77 0.92
C SER A 462 26.37 13.89 1.91
N ARG A 463 27.64 14.20 2.13
CA ARG A 463 28.48 13.54 3.13
C ARG A 463 29.31 14.59 3.83
N THR A 464 28.94 14.89 5.06
CA THR A 464 29.67 15.80 5.94
C THR A 464 30.39 14.99 7.03
N ASN A 465 31.40 15.63 7.64
CA ASN A 465 32.05 15.19 8.86
C ASN A 465 32.07 16.41 9.80
N THR A 466 31.15 16.45 10.76
CA THR A 466 30.97 17.60 11.66
C THR A 466 31.25 17.21 13.12
N PRO A 467 31.65 18.16 13.98
CA PRO A 467 31.76 17.91 15.42
C PRO A 467 30.45 17.39 16.04
N LEU A 468 29.29 17.82 15.53
CA LEU A 468 27.98 17.34 15.98
C LEU A 468 27.81 15.84 15.73
N GLN A 469 28.25 15.33 14.58
CA GLN A 469 28.22 13.90 14.28
C GLN A 469 29.10 13.09 15.24
N ALA A 470 30.28 13.60 15.59
CA ALA A 470 31.14 12.98 16.60
C ALA A 470 30.47 12.95 17.99
N LEU A 471 29.83 14.04 18.40
CA LEU A 471 29.05 14.09 19.64
C LEU A 471 27.85 13.14 19.60
N ALA A 472 27.18 13.00 18.47
CA ALA A 472 26.08 12.05 18.32
C ALA A 472 26.56 10.59 18.52
N LEU A 473 27.73 10.22 17.99
CA LEU A 473 28.31 8.89 18.24
C LEU A 473 28.58 8.62 19.73
N LEU A 474 28.94 9.66 20.50
CA LEU A 474 29.28 9.53 21.92
C LEU A 474 28.07 9.58 22.86
N ASN A 475 26.91 10.05 22.39
CA ASN A 475 25.79 10.37 23.29
C ASN A 475 24.45 9.75 22.85
N GLU A 476 24.34 9.21 21.64
CA GLU A 476 23.07 8.63 21.19
C GLU A 476 22.80 7.28 21.86
N PRO A 477 21.60 7.07 22.47
CA PRO A 477 21.32 5.87 23.25
C PRO A 477 21.53 4.53 22.52
N ALA A 478 21.08 4.39 21.28
CA ALA A 478 21.26 3.16 20.52
C ALA A 478 22.74 2.88 20.19
N LEU A 479 23.57 3.93 20.06
CA LEU A 479 25.01 3.82 19.89
C LEU A 479 25.77 3.59 21.21
N LEU A 480 25.21 3.99 22.35
CA LEU A 480 25.77 3.70 23.68
C LEU A 480 25.44 2.29 24.17
N GLN A 481 24.28 1.77 23.75
CA GLN A 481 23.87 0.39 24.03
C GLN A 481 24.66 -0.64 23.21
N ALA A 482 25.05 -0.25 21.99
CA ALA A 482 25.91 -1.04 21.10
C ALA A 482 27.38 -0.87 21.51
#